data_AF-A7NKW4-F1
#
_entry.id   AF-A7NKW4-F1
#
_cell.length_a   1.000
_cell.length_b   1.000
_cell.length_c   1.000
_cell.angle_alpha   90.00
_cell.angle_beta   90.00
_cell.angle_gamma   90.00
#
_symmetry.space_group_name_H-M   'P 1'
#
loop_
_entity.id
_entity.type
_entity.pdbx_description
1 polymer ?
#
loop_
_entity_poly.entity_id
_entity_poly.type
_entity_poly.pdbx_seq_one_letter_code
_entity_poly.pdbx_strand_id
1 'polypeptide(L)'
;MERGAIDWEDMWSPYDDETYRFALEAALPDDVVVDIGAGDLRLALRMAARVRRVYAVERNPVLVERLMGSFDNLVVVCADALTWTLPPGVTLAVLLMRHCTRDHFAAYVRRLKDAGCRRLVTNARWKMGVEVVDLQCRQPYDPHRIGWYACHCGMVGFNAPDMDRITPDTLDGCIDVVGCPHCTV
;
A
#
# COMPACT_ATOMS: atom_id res chain seq x y z
N MET A 1 11.00 -28.66 20.02
CA MET A 1 11.63 -27.54 19.28
C MET A 1 10.88 -27.39 17.97
N GLU A 2 9.75 -26.69 18.00
CA GLU A 2 9.08 -26.22 16.79
C GLU A 2 9.87 -25.05 16.24
N ARG A 3 10.26 -25.12 14.97
CA ARG A 3 10.83 -23.99 14.24
C ARG A 3 9.71 -22.97 14.09
N GLY A 4 9.73 -21.91 14.90
CA GLY A 4 8.80 -20.79 14.76
C GLY A 4 8.88 -20.28 13.32
N ALA A 5 7.75 -20.28 12.62
CA ALA A 5 7.65 -19.64 11.32
C ALA A 5 8.09 -18.18 11.48
N ILE A 6 9.03 -17.72 10.66
CA ILE A 6 9.46 -16.34 10.67
C ILE A 6 8.25 -15.49 10.29
N ASP A 7 7.82 -14.62 11.20
CA ASP A 7 6.84 -13.60 10.89
C ASP A 7 7.53 -12.50 10.07
N TRP A 8 7.47 -12.65 8.75
CA TRP A 8 8.09 -11.72 7.83
C TRP A 8 7.44 -10.33 7.84
N GLU A 9 6.22 -10.18 8.38
CA GLU A 9 5.60 -8.87 8.56
C GLU A 9 6.18 -8.09 9.75
N ASP A 10 6.75 -8.80 10.72
CA ASP A 10 7.45 -8.22 11.88
C ASP A 10 8.87 -7.76 11.56
N MET A 11 9.40 -8.15 10.39
CA MET A 11 10.73 -7.75 9.96
C MET A 11 10.73 -6.36 9.30
N TRP A 12 11.59 -5.49 9.83
CA TRP A 12 11.83 -4.17 9.27
C TRP A 12 13.19 -4.09 8.58
N SER A 13 13.21 -3.49 7.38
CA SER A 13 14.41 -3.06 6.69
C SER A 13 14.06 -1.79 5.90
N PRO A 14 14.94 -0.78 5.88
CA PRO A 14 14.71 0.38 5.03
C PRO A 14 14.71 -0.03 3.55
N TYR A 15 13.95 0.70 2.74
CA TYR A 15 14.03 0.57 1.28
C TYR A 15 15.13 1.47 0.70
N ASP A 16 15.49 1.17 -0.55
CA ASP A 16 16.38 1.99 -1.36
C ASP A 16 15.76 3.35 -1.73
N ASP A 17 16.60 4.26 -2.20
CA ASP A 17 16.18 5.61 -2.57
C ASP A 17 15.27 5.64 -3.79
N GLU A 18 15.33 4.64 -4.68
CA GLU A 18 14.46 4.55 -5.83
C GLU A 18 13.00 4.28 -5.42
N THR A 19 12.81 3.31 -4.52
CA THR A 19 11.51 3.00 -3.92
C THR A 19 10.91 4.22 -3.23
N TYR A 20 11.72 4.94 -2.43
CA TYR A 20 11.26 6.16 -1.77
C TYR A 20 10.97 7.29 -2.75
N ARG A 21 11.79 7.45 -3.79
CA ARG A 21 11.54 8.45 -4.83
C ARG A 21 10.19 8.23 -5.51
N PHE A 22 9.84 7.00 -5.87
CA PHE A 22 8.54 6.69 -6.46
C PHE A 22 7.38 7.12 -5.53
N ALA A 23 7.47 6.80 -4.23
CA ALA A 23 6.44 7.20 -3.27
C ALA A 23 6.33 8.72 -3.11
N LEU A 24 7.45 9.43 -3.15
CA LEU A 24 7.50 10.89 -3.05
C LEU A 24 6.96 11.58 -4.33
N GLU A 25 7.19 11.01 -5.50
CA GLU A 25 6.70 11.53 -6.79
C GLU A 25 5.18 11.36 -6.96
N ALA A 26 4.60 10.35 -6.30
CA ALA A 26 3.15 10.16 -6.28
C ALA A 26 2.40 11.18 -5.39
N ALA A 27 3.11 11.87 -4.48
CA ALA A 27 2.54 12.78 -3.52
C ALA A 27 2.32 14.18 -4.09
N LEU A 28 1.20 14.81 -3.71
CA LEU A 28 0.82 16.16 -4.09
C LEU A 28 0.87 17.12 -2.89
N PRO A 29 1.08 18.43 -3.10
CA PRO A 29 1.17 19.42 -2.02
C PRO A 29 -0.01 19.43 -1.05
N ASP A 30 -1.22 19.19 -1.53
CA ASP A 30 -2.43 19.22 -0.69
C ASP A 30 -2.73 17.88 0.02
N ASP A 31 -1.91 16.84 -0.23
CA ASP A 31 -2.18 15.53 0.33
C ASP A 31 -2.10 15.51 1.86
N VAL A 32 -3.03 14.77 2.47
CA VAL A 32 -2.89 14.27 3.84
C VAL A 32 -2.52 12.81 3.72
N VAL A 33 -1.30 12.50 4.13
CA VAL A 33 -0.67 11.20 3.93
C VAL A 33 -0.76 10.38 5.20
N VAL A 34 -1.06 9.09 5.07
CA VAL A 34 -0.76 8.09 6.09
C VAL A 34 0.35 7.16 5.59
N ASP A 35 1.46 7.09 6.32
CA ASP A 35 2.59 6.20 6.07
C ASP A 35 2.49 5.00 7.00
N ILE A 36 2.08 3.85 6.48
CA ILE A 36 1.77 2.63 7.23
C ILE A 36 3.02 1.77 7.33
N GLY A 37 3.47 1.47 8.55
CA GLY A 37 4.75 0.82 8.81
C GLY A 37 5.91 1.78 8.55
N ALA A 38 5.81 2.99 9.11
CA ALA A 38 6.72 4.08 8.83
C ALA A 38 8.17 3.79 9.27
N GLY A 39 8.42 2.73 10.06
CA GLY A 39 9.75 2.31 10.44
C GLY A 39 10.51 3.37 11.22
N ASP A 40 11.72 3.69 10.76
CA ASP A 40 12.54 4.78 11.30
C ASP A 40 12.15 6.17 10.76
N LEU A 41 10.91 6.35 10.28
CA LEU A 41 10.34 7.62 9.82
C LEU A 41 11.07 8.27 8.62
N ARG A 42 12.06 7.62 8.01
CA ARG A 42 12.83 8.22 6.88
C ARG A 42 11.95 8.70 5.74
N LEU A 43 10.97 7.89 5.34
CA LEU A 43 10.05 8.26 4.26
C LEU A 43 9.10 9.36 4.72
N ALA A 44 8.47 9.19 5.89
CA ALA A 44 7.59 10.18 6.49
C ALA A 44 8.21 11.58 6.59
N LEU A 45 9.47 11.69 7.01
CA LEU A 45 10.20 12.96 7.09
C LEU A 45 10.38 13.61 5.70
N ARG A 46 10.73 12.81 4.69
CA ARG A 46 10.86 13.29 3.29
C ARG A 46 9.52 13.67 2.69
N MET A 47 8.45 13.00 3.10
CA MET A 47 7.08 13.26 2.68
C MET A 47 6.57 14.57 3.29
N ALA A 48 6.86 14.83 4.57
CA ALA A 48 6.44 16.04 5.29
C ALA A 48 6.92 17.33 4.61
N ALA A 49 8.06 17.30 3.93
CA ALA A 49 8.57 18.43 3.15
C ALA A 49 7.78 18.72 1.85
N ARG A 50 6.85 17.84 1.44
CA ARG A 50 6.15 17.89 0.15
C ARG A 50 4.65 18.02 0.24
N VAL A 51 4.04 17.67 1.37
CA VAL A 51 2.60 17.49 1.50
C VAL A 51 2.04 18.31 2.67
N ARG A 52 0.72 18.46 2.71
CA ARG A 52 0.02 19.24 3.74
C ARG A 52 0.21 18.66 5.13
N ARG A 53 0.11 17.33 5.28
CA ARG A 53 0.29 16.63 6.56
C ARG A 53 0.65 15.16 6.37
N VAL A 54 1.45 14.61 7.29
CA VAL A 54 1.80 13.19 7.33
C VAL A 54 1.42 12.62 8.69
N TYR A 55 0.80 11.44 8.68
CA TYR A 55 0.62 10.56 9.83
C TYR A 55 1.51 9.34 9.64
N ALA A 56 2.61 9.25 10.38
CA ALA A 56 3.52 8.12 10.35
C ALA A 56 3.12 7.11 11.41
N VAL A 57 2.67 5.93 10.98
CA VAL A 57 2.15 4.89 11.87
C VAL A 57 3.14 3.73 11.91
N GLU A 58 3.65 3.42 13.09
CA GLU A 58 4.57 2.32 13.31
C GLU A 58 4.18 1.64 14.63
N ARG A 59 4.15 0.31 14.66
CA ARG A 59 3.76 -0.44 15.86
C ARG A 59 4.94 -0.69 16.79
N ASN A 60 6.17 -0.70 16.27
CA ASN A 60 7.37 -0.96 17.04
C ASN A 60 7.87 0.34 17.70
N PRO A 61 7.72 0.50 19.02
CA PRO A 61 8.12 1.74 19.70
C PRO A 61 9.62 2.00 19.58
N VAL A 62 10.46 0.96 19.47
CA VAL A 62 11.92 1.09 19.39
C VAL A 62 12.36 1.81 18.12
N LEU A 63 11.63 1.65 17.01
CA LEU A 63 11.93 2.34 15.75
C LEU A 63 11.55 3.81 15.81
N VAL A 64 10.46 4.13 16.53
CA VAL A 64 9.89 5.47 16.66
C VAL A 64 10.62 6.33 17.69
N GLU A 65 11.04 5.74 18.81
CA GLU A 65 11.67 6.44 19.94
C GLU A 65 12.90 7.27 19.54
N ARG A 66 13.63 6.83 18.50
CA ARG A 66 14.85 7.49 18.03
C ARG A 66 14.61 8.86 17.40
N LEU A 67 13.38 9.17 17.01
CA LEU A 67 13.03 10.37 16.25
C LEU A 67 11.80 11.09 16.81
N MET A 68 11.48 10.86 18.09
CA MET A 68 10.47 11.66 18.77
C MET A 68 10.93 13.11 18.87
N GLY A 69 10.31 13.97 18.06
CA GLY A 69 10.52 15.40 18.00
C GLY A 69 9.23 16.11 17.61
N SER A 70 9.21 17.44 17.76
CA SER A 70 8.08 18.24 17.30
C SER A 70 8.27 18.56 15.81
N PHE A 71 7.34 18.11 14.98
CA PHE A 71 7.29 18.44 13.56
C PHE A 71 5.99 19.19 13.26
N ASP A 72 6.05 20.26 12.45
CA ASP A 72 4.89 21.13 12.21
C ASP A 72 3.73 20.41 11.53
N ASN A 73 4.03 19.51 10.60
CA ASN A 73 3.04 18.80 9.79
C ASN A 73 3.23 17.27 9.75
N LEU A 74 4.07 16.71 10.64
CA LEU A 74 4.25 15.26 10.80
C LEU A 74 3.78 14.83 12.20
N VAL A 75 2.81 13.92 12.23
CA VAL A 75 2.31 13.29 13.45
C VAL A 75 2.81 11.86 13.47
N VAL A 76 3.55 11.51 14.53
CA VAL A 76 4.06 10.15 14.72
C VAL A 76 3.12 9.40 15.65
N VAL A 77 2.69 8.21 15.23
CA VAL A 77 1.70 7.39 15.91
C VAL A 77 2.30 6.02 16.18
N CYS A 78 2.52 5.70 17.46
CA CYS A 78 2.92 4.37 17.89
C CYS A 78 1.67 3.49 18.07
N ALA A 79 1.25 2.77 17.02
CA ALA A 79 0.05 1.94 17.06
C ALA A 79 0.06 0.85 15.98
N ASP A 80 -0.79 -0.16 16.15
CA ASP A 80 -1.13 -1.08 15.08
C ASP A 80 -2.04 -0.36 14.06
N ALA A 81 -1.53 -0.20 12.84
CA ALA A 81 -2.26 0.45 11.76
C ALA A 81 -3.54 -0.30 11.36
N LEU A 82 -3.68 -1.60 11.64
CA LEU A 82 -4.89 -2.41 11.39
C LEU A 82 -6.03 -2.16 12.40
N THR A 83 -5.75 -1.48 13.50
CA THR A 83 -6.78 -1.17 14.52
C THR A 83 -6.85 0.32 14.88
N TRP A 84 -5.78 1.08 14.65
CA TRP A 84 -5.73 2.53 14.90
C TRP A 84 -6.72 3.31 14.03
N THR A 85 -7.47 4.27 14.60
CA THR A 85 -8.46 5.07 13.86
C THR A 85 -7.79 6.02 12.88
N LEU A 86 -8.05 5.84 11.58
CA LEU A 86 -7.56 6.74 10.53
C LEU A 86 -8.15 8.15 10.70
N PRO A 87 -7.34 9.20 10.59
CA PRO A 87 -7.83 10.57 10.66
C PRO A 87 -8.68 10.89 9.43
N PRO A 88 -9.67 11.79 9.56
CA PRO A 88 -10.48 12.21 8.43
C PRO A 88 -9.64 12.96 7.40
N GLY A 89 -10.01 12.83 6.13
CA GLY A 89 -9.42 13.61 5.04
C GLY A 89 -8.06 13.11 4.55
N VAL A 90 -7.64 11.90 4.92
CA VAL A 90 -6.53 11.20 4.28
C VAL A 90 -6.82 11.06 2.78
N THR A 91 -5.89 11.49 1.94
CA THR A 91 -6.04 11.48 0.47
C THR A 91 -5.08 10.52 -0.22
N LEU A 92 -3.93 10.25 0.43
CA LEU A 92 -2.89 9.35 -0.04
C LEU A 92 -2.45 8.44 1.12
N ALA A 93 -2.28 7.16 0.84
CA ALA A 93 -1.67 6.22 1.76
C ALA A 93 -0.39 5.64 1.15
N VAL A 94 0.55 5.28 2.01
CA VAL A 94 1.75 4.53 1.64
C VAL A 94 1.79 3.25 2.46
N LEU A 95 1.95 2.11 1.77
CA LEU A 95 2.10 0.78 2.36
C LEU A 95 3.26 0.07 1.64
N LEU A 96 4.49 0.40 2.04
CA LEU A 96 5.69 -0.28 1.57
C LEU A 96 5.99 -1.47 2.48
N MET A 97 5.15 -2.50 2.40
CA MET A 97 5.29 -3.75 3.14
C MET A 97 5.25 -4.93 2.18
N ARG A 98 6.40 -5.27 1.58
CA ARG A 98 6.53 -6.38 0.64
C ARG A 98 5.92 -7.68 1.18
N HIS A 99 6.11 -7.96 2.46
CA HIS A 99 5.66 -9.21 3.07
C HIS A 99 4.22 -9.18 3.61
N CYS A 100 3.49 -8.07 3.41
CA CYS A 100 2.09 -7.95 3.83
C CYS A 100 1.22 -9.07 3.22
N THR A 101 0.56 -9.85 4.05
CA THR A 101 -0.37 -10.89 3.64
C THR A 101 -1.52 -10.28 2.84
N ARG A 102 -2.14 -11.11 1.99
CA ARG A 102 -3.28 -10.69 1.17
C ARG A 102 -4.45 -10.19 2.04
N ASP A 103 -4.69 -10.83 3.17
CA ASP A 103 -5.81 -10.49 4.05
C ASP A 103 -5.55 -9.17 4.78
N HIS A 104 -4.33 -8.91 5.25
CA HIS A 104 -3.94 -7.60 5.79
C HIS A 104 -3.99 -6.50 4.72
N PHE A 105 -3.51 -6.78 3.50
CA PHE A 105 -3.62 -5.84 2.39
C PHE A 105 -5.08 -5.47 2.11
N ALA A 106 -5.97 -6.46 2.00
CA ALA A 106 -7.40 -6.24 1.79
C ALA A 106 -8.02 -5.43 2.93
N ALA A 107 -7.62 -5.71 4.18
CA ALA A 107 -8.07 -4.94 5.34
C ALA A 107 -7.62 -3.48 5.27
N TYR A 108 -6.36 -3.20 4.93
CA TYR A 108 -5.86 -1.84 4.73
C TYR A 108 -6.63 -1.13 3.62
N VAL A 109 -6.78 -1.75 2.44
CA VAL A 109 -7.50 -1.15 1.30
C VAL A 109 -8.94 -0.80 1.67
N ARG A 110 -9.67 -1.69 2.36
CA ARG A 110 -11.04 -1.43 2.83
C ARG A 110 -11.07 -0.20 3.75
N ARG A 111 -10.21 -0.17 4.76
CA ARG A 111 -10.19 0.91 5.74
C ARG A 111 -9.80 2.26 5.14
N LEU A 112 -8.87 2.25 4.19
CA LEU A 112 -8.48 3.44 3.43
C LEU A 112 -9.65 3.96 2.59
N LYS A 113 -10.39 3.07 1.91
CA LYS A 113 -11.61 3.44 1.17
C LYS A 113 -12.68 4.02 2.08
N ASP A 114 -12.92 3.40 3.23
CA ASP A 114 -13.92 3.86 4.21
C ASP A 114 -13.55 5.25 4.77
N ALA A 115 -12.25 5.56 4.89
CA ALA A 115 -11.75 6.88 5.26
C ALA A 115 -11.78 7.92 4.12
N GLY A 116 -12.21 7.54 2.91
CA GLY A 116 -12.25 8.41 1.74
C GLY A 116 -10.89 8.62 1.05
N CYS A 117 -9.88 7.78 1.35
CA CYS A 117 -8.58 7.82 0.70
C CYS A 117 -8.70 7.49 -0.79
N ARG A 118 -7.93 8.18 -1.63
CA ARG A 118 -8.05 8.10 -3.09
C ARG A 118 -6.97 7.24 -3.72
N ARG A 119 -5.76 7.28 -3.15
CA ARG A 119 -4.58 6.63 -3.75
C ARG A 119 -3.81 5.87 -2.70
N LEU A 120 -3.26 4.72 -3.09
CA LEU A 120 -2.36 3.92 -2.27
C LEU A 120 -1.07 3.66 -3.04
N VAL A 121 0.07 4.14 -2.52
CA VAL A 121 1.39 3.73 -2.99
C VAL A 121 1.77 2.45 -2.28
N THR A 122 2.10 1.39 -3.01
CA THR A 122 2.41 0.10 -2.38
C THR A 122 3.32 -0.79 -3.21
N ASN A 123 4.00 -1.72 -2.54
CA ASN A 123 4.68 -2.86 -3.15
C ASN A 123 4.11 -4.21 -2.66
N ALA A 124 3.01 -4.16 -1.88
CA ALA A 124 2.50 -5.32 -1.17
C ALA A 124 1.81 -6.33 -2.10
N ARG A 125 1.18 -5.87 -3.18
CA ARG A 125 0.40 -6.74 -4.07
C ARG A 125 1.29 -7.54 -5.03
N TRP A 126 2.24 -6.88 -5.69
CA TRP A 126 3.19 -7.52 -6.61
C TRP A 126 4.41 -8.12 -5.93
N LYS A 127 4.63 -7.81 -4.64
CA LYS A 127 5.84 -8.18 -3.89
C LYS A 127 7.14 -7.63 -4.48
N MET A 128 7.10 -6.90 -5.59
CA MET A 128 8.22 -6.31 -6.31
C MET A 128 7.75 -5.03 -7.01
N GLY A 129 8.66 -4.09 -7.21
CA GLY A 129 8.30 -2.77 -7.72
C GLY A 129 7.40 -2.00 -6.76
N VAL A 130 7.07 -0.76 -7.14
CA VAL A 130 6.09 0.06 -6.44
C VAL A 130 5.03 0.46 -7.45
N GLU A 131 3.78 0.49 -7.01
CA GLU A 131 2.64 0.92 -7.81
C GLU A 131 1.83 1.99 -7.08
N VAL A 132 0.99 2.69 -7.83
CA VAL A 132 -0.06 3.56 -7.28
C VAL A 132 -1.40 2.93 -7.63
N VAL A 133 -2.13 2.48 -6.61
CA VAL A 133 -3.48 1.94 -6.74
C VAL A 133 -4.49 3.08 -6.66
N ASP A 134 -5.39 3.18 -7.63
CA ASP A 134 -6.56 4.05 -7.55
C ASP A 134 -7.62 3.41 -6.66
N LEU A 135 -7.75 3.88 -5.42
CA LEU A 135 -8.73 3.38 -4.46
C LEU A 135 -10.17 3.73 -4.86
N GLN A 136 -10.38 4.62 -5.83
CA GLN A 136 -11.70 4.95 -6.36
C GLN A 136 -12.11 4.04 -7.53
N CYS A 137 -11.21 3.17 -8.04
CA CYS A 137 -11.54 2.23 -9.09
C CYS A 137 -12.70 1.30 -8.68
N ARG A 138 -13.66 1.17 -9.60
CA ARG A 138 -14.86 0.33 -9.49
C ARG A 138 -14.99 -0.67 -10.63
N GLN A 139 -13.94 -0.85 -11.44
CA GLN A 139 -13.97 -1.76 -12.57
C GLN A 139 -14.20 -3.20 -12.07
N PRO A 140 -15.32 -3.84 -12.45
CA PRO A 140 -15.57 -5.22 -12.04
C PRO A 140 -14.57 -6.15 -12.71
N TYR A 141 -14.22 -7.23 -12.01
CA TYR A 141 -13.46 -8.33 -12.61
C TYR A 141 -14.24 -8.97 -13.76
N ASP A 142 -13.59 -9.12 -14.92
CA ASP A 142 -14.11 -9.83 -16.09
C ASP A 142 -13.26 -11.08 -16.37
N PRO A 143 -13.82 -12.30 -16.21
CA PRO A 143 -13.10 -13.55 -16.46
C PRO A 143 -12.79 -13.79 -17.96
N HIS A 144 -13.47 -13.09 -18.87
CA HIS A 144 -13.29 -13.27 -20.32
C HIS A 144 -12.25 -12.32 -20.93
N ARG A 145 -11.86 -11.27 -20.20
CA ARG A 145 -10.77 -10.37 -20.61
C ARG A 145 -9.44 -11.10 -20.54
N ILE A 146 -8.66 -11.09 -21.62
CA ILE A 146 -7.27 -11.58 -21.62
C ILE A 146 -6.37 -10.50 -21.03
N GLY A 147 -5.43 -10.88 -20.17
CA GLY A 147 -4.41 -9.97 -19.64
C GLY A 147 -4.28 -9.97 -18.12
N TRP A 148 -3.30 -9.20 -17.63
CA TRP A 148 -3.05 -9.02 -16.20
C TRP A 148 -4.17 -8.21 -15.53
N TYR A 149 -4.59 -8.67 -14.35
CA TYR A 149 -5.43 -7.91 -13.43
C TYR A 149 -4.77 -7.84 -12.06
N ALA A 150 -5.08 -6.76 -11.34
CA ALA A 150 -4.69 -6.58 -9.97
C ALA A 150 -5.92 -6.13 -9.15
N CYS A 151 -6.36 -6.98 -8.24
CA CYS A 151 -7.56 -6.76 -7.46
C CYS A 151 -7.28 -5.99 -6.18
N HIS A 152 -8.25 -5.20 -5.73
CA HIS A 152 -8.20 -4.48 -4.46
C HIS A 152 -8.17 -5.41 -3.22
N CYS A 153 -8.48 -6.70 -3.36
CA CYS A 153 -8.23 -7.68 -2.29
C CYS A 153 -6.76 -8.13 -2.21
N GLY A 154 -5.88 -7.62 -3.07
CA GLY A 154 -4.46 -8.00 -3.12
C GLY A 154 -4.14 -9.18 -4.03
N MET A 155 -5.14 -9.79 -4.68
CA MET A 155 -4.90 -10.82 -5.68
C MET A 155 -4.41 -10.19 -6.99
N VAL A 156 -3.33 -10.73 -7.56
CA VAL A 156 -2.89 -10.46 -8.94
C VAL A 156 -2.99 -11.74 -9.74
N GLY A 157 -3.35 -11.62 -11.02
CA GLY A 157 -3.43 -12.78 -11.90
C GLY A 157 -3.46 -12.41 -13.36
N PHE A 158 -3.37 -13.43 -14.20
CA PHE A 158 -3.51 -13.31 -15.65
C PHE A 158 -4.71 -14.15 -16.09
N ASN A 159 -5.63 -13.54 -16.81
CA ASN A 159 -6.74 -14.26 -17.43
C ASN A 159 -6.32 -14.70 -18.84
N ALA A 160 -6.50 -15.98 -19.15
CA ALA A 160 -6.23 -16.55 -20.46
C ALA A 160 -7.29 -17.60 -20.85
N PRO A 161 -8.57 -17.19 -21.02
CA PRO A 161 -9.63 -18.13 -21.37
C PRO A 161 -9.43 -18.77 -22.76
N ASP A 162 -8.68 -18.10 -23.64
CA ASP A 162 -8.30 -18.59 -24.96
C ASP A 162 -6.84 -18.19 -25.24
N MET A 163 -5.94 -19.17 -25.23
CA MET A 163 -4.50 -18.96 -25.36
C MET A 163 -4.10 -18.47 -26.75
N ASP A 164 -4.86 -18.82 -27.79
CA ASP A 164 -4.56 -18.45 -29.18
C ASP A 164 -4.78 -16.96 -29.44
N ARG A 165 -5.46 -16.27 -28.52
CA ARG A 165 -5.75 -14.84 -28.57
C ARG A 165 -4.78 -13.99 -27.74
N ILE A 166 -3.76 -14.60 -27.12
CA ILE A 166 -2.71 -13.86 -26.43
C ILE A 166 -1.82 -13.19 -27.46
N THR A 167 -1.71 -11.88 -27.37
CA THR A 167 -0.84 -11.02 -28.20
C THR A 167 0.10 -10.23 -27.29
N PRO A 168 1.22 -9.68 -27.82
CA PRO A 168 2.08 -8.78 -27.05
C PRO A 168 1.30 -7.66 -26.36
N ASP A 169 0.34 -7.05 -27.04
CA ASP A 169 -0.52 -5.99 -26.47
C ASP A 169 -1.34 -6.46 -25.26
N THR A 170 -1.75 -7.74 -25.22
CA THR A 170 -2.48 -8.30 -24.06
C THR A 170 -1.56 -8.64 -22.87
N LEU A 171 -0.26 -8.73 -23.11
CA LEU A 171 0.75 -8.86 -22.05
C LEU A 171 1.14 -7.50 -21.48
N ASP A 172 0.92 -6.44 -22.25
CA ASP A 172 1.28 -5.08 -21.88
C ASP A 172 0.24 -4.46 -20.94
N GLY A 173 0.70 -4.15 -19.73
CA GLY A 173 -0.09 -3.45 -18.72
C GLY A 173 -0.93 -4.37 -17.83
N CYS A 174 -1.48 -3.74 -16.81
CA CYS A 174 -2.36 -4.39 -15.84
C CYS A 174 -3.53 -3.46 -15.56
N ILE A 175 -4.71 -4.04 -15.34
CA ILE A 175 -5.88 -3.26 -14.93
C ILE A 175 -6.20 -3.49 -13.45
N ASP A 176 -6.56 -2.42 -12.77
CA ASP A 176 -7.13 -2.50 -11.43
C ASP A 176 -8.58 -2.98 -11.48
N VAL A 177 -8.94 -3.92 -10.60
CA VAL A 177 -10.29 -4.50 -10.54
C VAL A 177 -10.81 -4.66 -9.12
N VAL A 178 -12.12 -4.76 -8.98
CA VAL A 178 -12.82 -5.16 -7.75
C VAL A 178 -13.63 -6.44 -7.98
N GLY A 179 -13.85 -7.21 -6.91
CA GLY A 179 -14.74 -8.38 -6.95
C GLY A 179 -14.20 -9.58 -7.75
N CYS A 180 -12.89 -9.83 -7.71
CA CYS A 180 -12.35 -11.07 -8.29
C CYS A 180 -12.79 -12.31 -7.49
N PRO A 181 -12.63 -13.54 -8.02
CA PRO A 181 -13.07 -14.78 -7.36
C PRO A 181 -12.44 -15.03 -5.98
N HIS A 182 -11.35 -14.32 -5.67
CA HIS A 182 -10.66 -14.42 -4.39
C HIS A 182 -11.08 -13.35 -3.37
N CYS A 183 -11.91 -12.38 -3.74
CA CYS A 183 -12.54 -11.48 -2.77
C CYS A 183 -13.44 -12.32 -1.86
N THR A 184 -13.07 -12.45 -0.58
CA THR A 184 -13.99 -12.97 0.43
C THR A 184 -15.06 -11.92 0.71
N VAL A 185 -16.32 -12.37 0.66
CA VAL A 185 -17.52 -11.57 0.97
C VAL A 185 -17.50 -11.13 2.43
#